data_AF-A0A101HIH2-F1
#
_entry.id   AF-A0A101HIH2-F1
#
_cell.length_a   1.000
_cell.length_b   1.000
_cell.length_c   1.000
_cell.angle_alpha   90.00
_cell.angle_beta   90.00
_cell.angle_gamma   90.00
#
_symmetry.space_group_name_H-M   'P 1'
#
loop_
_entity.id
_entity.type
_entity.pdbx_description
1 polymer ?
#
loop_
_entity_poly.entity_id
_entity_poly.type
_entity_poly.pdbx_seq_one_letter_code
_entity_poly.pdbx_strand_id
1 'polypeptide(L)' 'VVFRISPSHSKEEVKELKQFISQSDGDMPVKIIINNGSKTTTKVLEKTIDMNSETKRWLRKF' A
#
# COMPACT_ATOMS: atom_id res chain seq x y z
N VAL A 1 -2.87 8.27 -0.55
CA VAL A 1 -2.25 7.21 -1.39
C VAL A 1 -3.04 5.93 -1.29
N VAL A 2 -3.35 5.28 -2.42
CA VAL A 2 -4.12 4.02 -2.44
C VAL A 2 -3.25 2.91 -3.00
N PHE A 3 -3.03 1.85 -2.21
CA PHE A 3 -2.34 0.64 -2.67
C PHE A 3 -3.34 -0.48 -2.89
N ARG A 4 -3.28 -1.15 -4.04
CA ARG A 4 -4.14 -2.30 -4.34
C ARG A 4 -3.32 -3.58 -4.29
N ILE A 5 -3.59 -4.41 -3.29
CA ILE A 5 -3.00 -5.75 -3.16
C ILE A 5 -3.89 -6.73 -3.92
N SER A 6 -3.31 -7.41 -4.89
CA SER A 6 -3.96 -8.42 -5.73
C SER A 6 -3.35 -9.81 -5.47
N PRO A 7 -4.01 -10.91 -5.89
CA PRO A 7 -3.46 -12.26 -5.68
C PRO A 7 -2.13 -12.52 -6.41
N SER A 8 -1.79 -11.68 -7.39
CA SER A 8 -0.52 -11.70 -8.11
C SER A 8 0.67 -11.20 -7.29
N HIS A 9 0.43 -10.47 -6.20
CA HIS A 9 1.49 -9.94 -5.34
C HIS A 9 1.94 -11.00 -4.34
N SER A 10 3.25 -11.14 -4.16
CA SER A 10 3.81 -12.09 -3.23
C SER A 10 3.64 -11.63 -1.78
N LYS A 11 3.73 -12.58 -0.83
CA LYS A 11 3.65 -12.27 0.61
C LYS A 11 4.79 -11.34 1.03
N GLU A 12 5.97 -11.52 0.44
CA GLU A 12 7.18 -10.73 0.68
C GLU A 12 6.96 -9.29 0.21
N GLU A 13 6.42 -9.08 -1.00
CA GLU A 13 6.15 -7.73 -1.52
C GLU A 13 5.14 -6.97 -0.66
N VAL A 14 4.11 -7.66 -0.18
CA VAL A 14 3.12 -7.07 0.73
C VAL A 14 3.75 -6.73 2.09
N LYS A 15 4.69 -7.56 2.57
CA LYS A 15 5.41 -7.31 3.83
C LYS A 15 6.30 -6.07 3.71
N GLU A 16 7.06 -5.96 2.62
CA GLU A 16 7.89 -4.79 2.33
C GLU A 16 7.05 -3.52 2.20
N LEU A 17 5.92 -3.57 1.49
CA LEU A 17 5.00 -2.43 1.38
C LEU A 17 4.51 -1.97 2.75
N LYS A 18 4.12 -2.90 3.63
CA LYS A 18 3.68 -2.58 4.99
C LYS A 18 4.80 -1.96 5.82
N GLN A 19 6.03 -2.46 5.67
CA GLN A 19 7.19 -1.91 6.36
C GLN A 19 7.50 -0.48 5.87
N PHE A 20 7.46 -0.26 4.56
CA PHE A 20 7.60 1.07 3.97
C PHE A 20 6.56 2.05 4.51
N ILE A 21 5.27 1.67 4.49
CA ILE A 21 4.19 2.52 5.04
C ILE A 21 4.39 2.78 6.55
N SER A 22 4.86 1.79 7.31
CA SER A 22 5.11 1.92 8.75
C SER A 22 6.21 2.95 9.06
N GLN A 23 7.23 3.01 8.21
CA GLN A 23 8.39 3.90 8.37
C GLN A 23 8.21 5.24 7.66
N SER A 24 7.11 5.40 6.93
CA SER A 24 6.77 6.64 6.24
C SER A 24 5.91 7.53 7.11
N ASP A 25 6.08 8.83 6.91
CA ASP A 25 5.21 9.90 7.39
C ASP A 25 5.00 10.90 6.24
N GLY A 26 4.08 11.84 6.41
CA GLY A 26 3.78 12.86 5.40
C GLY A 26 2.37 13.43 5.53
N ASP A 27 1.87 14.00 4.43
CA ASP A 27 0.59 14.72 4.45
C ASP A 27 -0.59 13.93 3.85
N MET A 28 -0.32 12.85 3.09
CA MET A 28 -1.39 12.11 2.41
C MET A 28 -1.80 10.84 3.16
N PRO A 29 -3.10 10.61 3.45
CA PRO A 29 -3.55 9.41 4.13
C PRO A 29 -3.36 8.16 3.27
N VAL A 30 -3.05 7.02 3.90
CA VAL A 30 -2.85 5.74 3.21
C VAL A 30 -4.10 4.87 3.27
N LYS A 31 -4.50 4.33 2.12
CA LYS A 31 -5.61 3.39 1.95
C LYS A 31 -5.10 2.11 1.27
N ILE A 32 -5.45 0.96 1.81
CA ILE A 32 -5.12 -0.35 1.23
C ILE A 32 -6.42 -1.03 0.80
N ILE A 33 -6.43 -1.50 -0.45
CA ILE A 33 -7.50 -2.34 -1.00
C ILE A 33 -6.92 -3.73 -1.19
N ILE A 34 -7.44 -4.72 -0.50
CA ILE A 34 -7.00 -6.11 -0.56
C ILE A 34 -8.02 -6.89 -1.36
N ASN A 35 -7.61 -7.40 -2.52
CA ASN A 35 -8.42 -8.27 -3.36
C ASN A 35 -7.86 -9.70 -3.32
N ASN A 36 -8.64 -10.64 -2.80
CA ASN A 36 -8.27 -12.06 -2.72
C ASN A 36 -8.97 -12.90 -3.81
N GLY A 37 -9.33 -12.29 -4.95
CA GLY A 37 -9.98 -12.95 -6.09
C GLY A 37 -11.51 -13.09 -5.95
N SER A 38 -12.03 -13.32 -4.74
CA SER A 38 -13.47 -13.44 -4.49
C SER A 38 -14.05 -12.33 -3.60
N LYS A 39 -13.19 -11.69 -2.79
CA LYS A 39 -13.59 -10.65 -1.83
C LYS A 39 -12.61 -9.49 -1.89
N THR A 40 -13.17 -8.29 -1.82
CA THR A 40 -12.41 -7.04 -1.70
C THR A 40 -12.62 -6.47 -0.29
N THR A 41 -11.52 -6.26 0.43
CA THR A 41 -11.53 -5.57 1.72
C THR A 41 -10.80 -4.24 1.57
N THR A 42 -11.37 -3.18 2.10
CA THR A 42 -10.74 -1.86 2.08
C THR A 42 -10.41 -1.45 3.51
N LYS A 43 -9.18 -1.00 3.74
CA LYS A 43 -8.71 -0.50 5.03
C LYS A 43 -8.06 0.87 4.84
N VAL A 44 -8.51 1.85 5.60
CA VAL A 44 -7.78 3.13 5.75
C VAL A 44 -6.81 2.95 6.91
N LEU A 45 -5.57 3.35 6.72
CA LEU A 45 -4.55 3.32 7.76
C LEU A 45 -4.47 4.69 8.42
N GLU A 46 -4.11 4.71 9.70
CA GLU A 46 -3.80 5.93 10.46
C GLU A 46 -2.46 6.55 10.05
N LYS A 47 -1.74 5.91 9.12
CA LYS A 47 -0.46 6.37 8.59
C LYS A 47 -0.65 7.28 7.38
N THR A 48 0.24 8.26 7.28
CA THR A 48 0.33 9.18 6.16
C THR A 48 1.65 8.98 5.42
N ILE A 49 1.73 9.46 4.18
CA ILE A 49 2.91 9.33 3.34
C ILE A 49 3.00 10.48 2.36
N ASP A 50 4.23 10.90 2.03
CA ASP A 50 4.47 11.87 0.98
C ASP A 50 4.48 11.26 -0.42
N MET A 51 4.11 12.08 -1.41
CA MET A 51 4.11 11.70 -2.83
C MET A 51 5.52 11.82 -3.44
N ASN A 52 6.50 11.15 -2.84
CA ASN A 52 7.89 11.15 -3.27
C ASN A 52 8.17 10.09 -4.37
N SER A 53 9.43 10.02 -4.84
CA SER A 53 9.85 9.07 -5.88
C SER A 53 9.68 7.61 -5.47
N GLU A 54 9.87 7.29 -4.19
CA GLU A 54 9.73 5.95 -3.65
C GLU A 54 8.26 5.52 -3.58
N THR A 55 7.37 6.37 -3.07
CA THR A 55 5.92 6.14 -3.09
C THR A 55 5.41 5.93 -4.51
N LYS A 56 5.90 6.71 -5.48
CA LYS A 56 5.58 6.51 -6.91
C LYS A 56 6.07 5.17 -7.44
N ARG A 57 7.23 4.68 -6.97
CA ARG A 57 7.73 3.34 -7.34
C ARG A 57 6.79 2.25 -6.81
N TRP A 58 6.34 2.36 -5.56
CA TRP A 58 5.36 1.42 -4.98
C TRP A 58 4.02 1.45 -5.71
N LEU A 59 3.52 2.64 -6.08
CA LEU A 59 2.27 2.80 -6.83
C LEU A 59 2.31 2.24 -8.27
N ARG A 60 3.50 2.06 -8.86
CA ARG A 60 3.62 1.35 -10.14
C ARG A 60 3.58 -0.16 -9.98
N LYS A 61 3.92 -0.64 -8.79
CA LYS A 61 4.00 -2.07 -8.46
C LYS A 61 2.67 -2.61 -7.93
N PHE A 62 1.87 -1.79 -7.24
CA PHE A 62 0.57 -2.11 -6.62
C PHE A 62 -0.54 -1.23 -7.15
#